data_AF-A0A402CKP4-F1
#
_entry.id   AF-A0A402CKP4-F1
#
_cell.length_a   1.000
_cell.length_b   1.000
_cell.length_c   1.000
_cell.angle_alpha   90.00
_cell.angle_beta   90.00
_cell.angle_gamma   90.00
#
_symmetry.space_group_name_H-M   'P 1'
#
loop_
_entity.id
_entity.type
_entity.pdbx_description
1 polymer ?
#
loop_
_entity_poly.entity_id
_entity_poly.type
_entity_poly.pdbx_seq_one_letter_code
_entity_poly.pdbx_strand_id
1 'polypeptide(L)'
;MGAEQAIVFSNPTQTALDSANRLSLWLYQVVEDEFVKNQPMIRGSNPDPADARGRYRDDFPPMALNLMYLLTPFAQSGESDHLLLGKSMLALYDNASTLMVDQAASVAEELRITLHRHTLEELTRIWDALKEPYRLSVCYQVKVTRLDSSRQPANARVVELSGDYGPVPESEPV
;
A
#
# COMPACT_ATOMS: atom_id res chain seq x y z
N MET A 1 5.00 24.70 -22.12
CA MET A 1 3.64 24.27 -21.72
C MET A 1 3.30 23.04 -22.54
N GLY A 2 3.35 21.84 -21.96
CA GLY A 2 3.05 20.60 -22.69
C GLY A 2 3.56 19.28 -22.10
N ALA A 3 4.07 19.27 -20.86
CA ALA A 3 4.64 18.05 -20.26
C ALA A 3 3.65 17.23 -19.42
N GLU A 4 2.54 17.82 -18.97
CA GLU A 4 1.65 17.22 -17.97
C GLU A 4 0.73 16.13 -18.52
N GLN A 5 0.53 16.05 -19.84
CA GLN A 5 -0.31 15.03 -20.50
C GLN A 5 0.47 13.78 -20.97
N ALA A 6 1.74 13.64 -20.60
CA ALA A 6 2.56 12.52 -21.09
C ALA A 6 2.48 11.26 -20.19
N ILE A 7 2.11 11.41 -18.91
CA ILE A 7 2.04 10.32 -17.94
C ILE A 7 0.57 10.10 -17.56
N VAL A 8 0.08 8.87 -17.72
CA VAL A 8 -1.31 8.50 -17.42
C VAL A 8 -1.37 7.32 -16.45
N PHE A 9 -2.46 7.24 -15.69
CA PHE A 9 -2.70 6.17 -14.70
C PHE A 9 -3.71 5.10 -15.18
N SER A 10 -4.12 5.17 -16.45
CA SER A 10 -5.02 4.20 -17.08
C SER A 10 -4.25 2.96 -17.54
N ASN A 11 -4.99 1.90 -17.88
CA ASN A 11 -4.37 0.67 -18.37
C ASN A 11 -3.60 0.89 -19.69
N PRO A 12 -2.64 0.01 -20.04
CA PRO A 12 -1.83 0.16 -21.24
C PRO A 12 -2.66 0.20 -22.54
N THR A 13 -3.74 -0.57 -22.63
CA THR A 13 -4.63 -0.61 -23.80
C THR A 13 -5.29 0.74 -24.09
N GLN A 14 -5.84 1.39 -23.06
CA GLN A 14 -6.46 2.71 -23.19
C GLN A 14 -5.40 3.79 -23.45
N THR A 15 -4.24 3.67 -22.80
CA THR A 15 -3.12 4.59 -23.00
C THR A 15 -2.69 4.63 -24.45
N ALA A 16 -2.63 3.46 -25.11
CA ALA A 16 -2.24 3.31 -26.51
C ALA A 16 -3.20 3.98 -27.50
N LEU A 17 -4.43 4.30 -27.10
CA LEU A 17 -5.42 4.96 -27.96
C LEU A 17 -5.07 6.42 -28.24
N ASP A 18 -4.31 7.06 -27.34
CA ASP A 18 -3.91 8.45 -27.49
C ASP A 18 -2.39 8.57 -27.66
N SER A 19 -2.01 8.97 -28.86
CA SER A 19 -0.63 9.22 -29.27
C SER A 19 0.05 10.39 -28.55
N ALA A 20 -0.66 11.17 -27.72
CA ALA A 20 -0.05 12.16 -26.82
C ALA A 20 0.58 11.50 -25.58
N ASN A 21 0.04 10.35 -25.15
CA ASN A 21 0.54 9.64 -23.99
C ASN A 21 1.92 9.02 -24.28
N ARG A 22 2.80 9.08 -23.29
CA ARG A 22 4.17 8.54 -23.38
C ARG A 22 4.45 7.48 -22.35
N LEU A 23 3.74 7.46 -21.23
CA LEU A 23 4.00 6.55 -20.13
C LEU A 23 2.69 6.20 -19.40
N SER A 24 2.42 4.91 -19.23
CA SER A 24 1.33 4.40 -18.39
C SER A 24 1.90 3.89 -17.07
N LEU A 25 1.30 4.33 -15.95
CA LEU A 25 1.51 3.77 -14.62
C LEU A 25 0.19 3.18 -14.12
N TRP A 26 -0.04 1.91 -14.43
CA TRP A 26 -1.32 1.26 -14.19
C TRP A 26 -1.30 0.41 -12.91
N LEU A 27 -2.22 0.66 -11.97
CA LEU A 27 -2.44 -0.18 -10.80
C LEU A 27 -3.23 -1.43 -11.20
N TYR A 28 -2.57 -2.59 -11.25
CA TYR A 28 -3.21 -3.84 -11.69
C TYR A 28 -3.58 -4.78 -10.53
N GLN A 29 -2.96 -4.60 -9.36
CA GLN A 29 -3.26 -5.42 -8.19
C GLN A 29 -3.06 -4.64 -6.89
N VAL A 30 -3.94 -4.89 -5.92
CA VAL A 30 -3.85 -4.39 -4.55
C VAL A 30 -3.84 -5.59 -3.61
N VAL A 31 -2.83 -5.66 -2.74
CA VAL A 31 -2.68 -6.74 -1.76
C VAL A 31 -2.44 -6.12 -0.39
N GLU A 32 -3.03 -6.65 0.66
CA GLU A 32 -2.71 -6.22 2.02
C GLU A 32 -1.34 -6.75 2.48
N ASP A 33 -0.55 -5.95 3.20
CA ASP A 33 0.78 -6.34 3.65
C ASP A 33 0.72 -7.38 4.78
N GLU A 34 1.05 -8.63 4.46
CA GLU A 34 1.02 -9.79 5.36
C GLU A 34 1.86 -9.64 6.63
N PHE A 35 2.93 -8.85 6.59
CA PHE A 35 3.85 -8.69 7.72
C PHE A 35 3.30 -7.79 8.84
N VAL A 36 2.26 -7.01 8.56
CA VAL A 36 1.66 -6.04 9.48
C VAL A 36 0.15 -6.23 9.64
N LYS A 37 -0.40 -7.36 9.19
CA LYS A 37 -1.80 -7.72 9.46
C LYS A 37 -2.04 -8.03 10.92
N ASN A 38 -3.27 -7.82 11.37
CA ASN A 38 -3.77 -8.27 12.68
C ASN A 38 -2.92 -7.82 13.87
N GLN A 39 -2.32 -6.64 13.76
CA GLN A 39 -1.60 -6.03 14.89
C GLN A 39 -2.56 -5.86 16.08
N PRO A 40 -2.05 -5.91 17.32
CA PRO A 40 -2.87 -5.59 18.49
C PRO A 40 -3.39 -4.16 18.38
N MET A 41 -4.47 -3.90 19.12
CA MET A 41 -5.04 -2.55 19.22
C MET A 41 -3.98 -1.57 19.73
N ILE A 42 -3.98 -0.37 19.16
CA ILE A 42 -3.05 0.69 19.50
C ILE A 42 -3.76 1.73 20.35
N ARG A 43 -3.03 2.45 21.21
CA ARG A 43 -3.63 3.59 21.90
C ARG A 43 -3.96 4.66 20.87
N GLY A 44 -5.21 5.09 20.87
CA GLY A 44 -5.71 6.10 19.95
C GLY A 44 -5.04 7.46 20.15
N SER A 45 -5.05 8.26 19.10
CA SER A 45 -4.40 9.58 19.06
C SER A 45 -5.22 10.67 19.73
N ASN A 46 -6.53 10.47 19.86
CA ASN A 46 -7.46 11.43 20.45
C ASN A 46 -8.11 10.87 21.73
N PRO A 47 -8.34 11.72 22.75
CA PRO A 47 -9.12 11.34 23.91
C PRO A 47 -10.54 10.94 23.50
N ASP A 48 -11.09 9.97 24.23
CA ASP A 48 -12.46 9.52 24.04
C ASP A 48 -13.43 10.67 24.37
N PRO A 49 -14.20 11.18 23.38
CA PRO A 49 -15.15 12.26 23.63
C PRO A 49 -16.27 11.86 24.61
N ALA A 50 -16.49 10.56 24.83
CA ALA A 50 -17.47 10.06 25.79
C ALA A 50 -16.91 9.92 27.22
N ASP A 51 -15.60 10.04 27.43
CA ASP A 51 -14.97 9.91 28.75
C ASP A 51 -14.68 11.29 29.37
N ALA A 52 -15.46 11.66 30.39
CA ALA A 52 -15.29 12.91 31.14
C ALA A 52 -13.91 13.07 31.82
N ARG A 53 -13.14 11.98 31.93
CA ARG A 53 -11.76 12.00 32.47
C ARG A 53 -10.69 12.22 31.39
N GLY A 54 -11.08 12.42 30.13
CA GLY A 54 -10.17 12.76 29.03
C GLY A 54 -9.16 11.66 28.70
N ARG A 55 -9.51 10.38 28.90
CA ARG A 55 -8.61 9.26 28.59
C ARG A 55 -8.67 8.91 27.11
N TYR A 56 -7.60 8.33 26.61
CA TYR A 56 -7.50 7.86 25.23
C TYR A 56 -8.19 6.50 25.09
N ARG A 57 -8.96 6.33 24.02
CA ARG A 57 -9.49 5.02 23.60
C ARG A 57 -8.41 4.23 22.87
N ASP A 58 -8.59 2.92 22.79
CA ASP A 58 -7.81 2.13 21.86
C ASP A 58 -8.43 2.24 20.46
N ASP A 59 -7.58 2.21 19.43
CA ASP A 59 -7.95 2.24 18.02
C ASP A 59 -7.46 0.95 17.34
N PHE A 60 -8.13 0.56 16.25
CA PHE A 60 -7.63 -0.51 15.39
C PHE A 60 -6.35 -0.04 14.69
N PRO A 61 -5.34 -0.93 14.53
CA PRO A 61 -4.14 -0.58 13.77
C PRO A 61 -4.51 -0.21 12.33
N PRO A 62 -3.78 0.72 11.69
CA PRO A 62 -4.00 1.04 10.30
C PRO A 62 -3.72 -0.16 9.40
N MET A 63 -4.46 -0.25 8.29
CA MET A 63 -4.21 -1.23 7.25
C MET A 63 -3.03 -0.77 6.40
N ALA A 64 -2.10 -1.70 6.13
CA ALA A 64 -1.02 -1.48 5.18
C ALA A 64 -1.30 -2.24 3.88
N LEU A 65 -1.01 -1.60 2.75
CA LEU A 65 -1.22 -2.14 1.42
C LEU A 65 0.08 -2.19 0.62
N ASN A 66 0.18 -3.23 -0.18
CA ASN A 66 1.11 -3.37 -1.29
C ASN A 66 0.34 -3.10 -2.59
N LEU A 67 0.62 -1.96 -3.22
CA LEU A 67 0.05 -1.56 -4.50
C LEU A 67 1.00 -1.98 -5.63
N MET A 68 0.53 -2.81 -6.56
CA MET A 68 1.33 -3.30 -7.67
C MET A 68 1.01 -2.54 -8.94
N TYR A 69 2.00 -1.80 -9.43
CA TYR A 69 1.91 -1.00 -10.64
C TYR A 69 2.68 -1.65 -11.79
N LEU A 70 2.11 -1.57 -13.00
CA LEU A 70 2.78 -1.89 -14.25
C LEU A 70 3.13 -0.58 -14.96
N LEU A 71 4.43 -0.33 -15.14
CA LEU A 71 4.96 0.81 -15.85
C LEU A 71 5.23 0.43 -17.30
N THR A 72 4.60 1.13 -18.25
CA THR A 72 4.68 0.83 -19.69
C THR A 72 4.98 2.09 -20.50
N PRO A 73 6.11 2.17 -21.24
CA PRO A 73 6.42 3.28 -22.13
C PRO A 73 5.66 3.19 -23.47
N PHE A 74 5.34 4.35 -24.03
CA PHE A 74 4.67 4.58 -25.32
C PHE A 74 5.36 5.73 -26.07
N ALA A 75 6.67 5.60 -26.25
CA ALA A 75 7.47 6.52 -27.04
C ALA A 75 7.30 6.26 -28.54
N GLN A 76 7.98 7.08 -29.35
CA GLN A 76 7.86 7.02 -30.82
C GLN A 76 8.66 5.88 -31.45
N SER A 77 9.59 5.26 -30.72
CA SER A 77 10.42 4.16 -31.19
C SER A 77 10.83 3.26 -30.02
N GLY A 78 11.20 2.00 -30.31
CA GLY A 78 11.65 1.06 -29.27
C GLY A 78 12.90 1.53 -28.52
N GLU A 79 13.84 2.19 -29.18
CA GLU A 79 14.99 2.82 -28.51
C GLU A 79 14.55 3.93 -27.55
N SER A 80 13.59 4.75 -27.99
CA SER A 80 13.01 5.80 -27.14
C SER A 80 12.22 5.23 -25.97
N ASP A 81 11.58 4.06 -26.14
CA ASP A 81 10.91 3.34 -25.05
C ASP A 81 11.89 2.90 -23.99
N HIS A 82 13.04 2.33 -24.38
CA HIS A 82 14.11 1.98 -23.45
C HIS A 82 14.67 3.20 -22.72
N LEU A 83 14.89 4.31 -23.42
CA LEU A 83 15.39 5.54 -22.82
C LEU A 83 14.38 6.14 -21.83
N LEU A 84 13.10 6.18 -22.22
CA LEU A 84 12.02 6.68 -21.37
C LEU A 84 11.88 5.81 -20.12
N LEU A 85 11.83 4.49 -20.30
CA LEU A 85 11.76 3.53 -19.21
C LEU A 85 12.93 3.70 -18.25
N GLY A 86 14.17 3.78 -18.76
CA GLY A 86 15.36 3.97 -17.91
C GLY A 86 15.30 5.26 -17.10
N LYS A 87 14.85 6.37 -17.71
CA LYS A 87 14.66 7.65 -17.01
C LYS A 87 13.57 7.57 -15.94
N SER A 88 12.44 6.93 -16.25
CA SER A 88 11.36 6.73 -15.29
C SER A 88 11.80 5.84 -14.12
N MET A 89 12.53 4.76 -14.41
CA MET A 89 13.06 3.88 -13.38
C MET A 89 14.05 4.59 -12.45
N LEU A 90 14.93 5.43 -13.02
CA LEU A 90 15.85 6.26 -12.24
C LEU A 90 15.09 7.26 -11.36
N ALA A 91 14.08 7.95 -11.90
CA ALA A 91 13.27 8.88 -11.11
C ALA A 91 12.55 8.18 -9.94
N LEU A 92 12.03 6.98 -10.15
CA LEU A 92 11.40 6.18 -9.08
C LEU A 92 12.43 5.69 -8.06
N TYR A 93 13.65 5.37 -8.50
CA TYR A 93 14.73 4.97 -7.60
C TYR A 93 15.21 6.13 -6.73
N ASP A 94 15.40 7.32 -7.31
CA ASP A 94 15.81 8.52 -6.58
C ASP A 94 14.76 8.98 -5.56
N ASN A 95 13.50 8.59 -5.76
CA ASN A 95 12.36 8.88 -4.88
C ASN A 95 11.81 7.61 -4.20
N ALA A 96 12.65 6.60 -3.96
CA ALA A 96 12.21 5.29 -3.46
C ALA A 96 11.54 5.35 -2.07
N SER A 97 11.87 6.35 -1.25
CA SER A 97 11.15 6.69 -0.03
C SER A 97 10.63 8.12 -0.16
N THR A 98 9.33 8.27 -0.38
CA THR A 98 8.70 9.58 -0.46
C THR A 98 7.65 9.72 0.64
N LEU A 99 7.51 10.93 1.16
CA LEU A 99 6.57 11.22 2.22
C LEU A 99 5.41 12.02 1.61
N MET A 100 4.23 11.40 1.60
CA MET A 100 3.01 12.05 1.20
C MET A 100 2.50 12.88 2.38
N VAL A 101 2.59 14.21 2.25
CA VAL A 101 2.04 15.15 3.23
C VAL A 101 0.71 15.64 2.69
N ASP A 102 -0.38 15.23 3.33
CA ASP A 102 -1.63 15.96 3.20
C ASP A 102 -1.65 17.08 4.26
N GLN A 103 -1.41 18.32 3.80
CA GLN A 103 -1.43 19.50 4.66
C GLN A 103 -2.82 19.77 5.26
N ALA A 104 -3.90 19.33 4.60
CA ALA A 104 -5.25 19.51 5.09
C ALA A 104 -5.62 18.47 6.16
N ALA A 105 -5.12 17.24 6.04
CA ALA A 105 -5.39 16.16 6.99
C ALA A 105 -4.35 16.03 8.11
N SER A 106 -3.22 16.76 8.06
CA SER A 106 -2.07 16.57 8.97
C SER A 106 -1.55 15.12 8.99
N VAL A 107 -1.76 14.40 7.89
CA VAL A 107 -1.31 13.02 7.73
C VAL A 107 -0.02 13.04 6.92
N ALA A 108 1.04 12.54 7.54
CA ALA A 108 2.30 12.21 6.90
C ALA A 108 2.35 10.70 6.70
N GLU A 109 2.30 10.26 5.44
CA GLU A 109 2.40 8.85 5.08
C GLU A 109 3.70 8.59 4.31
N GLU A 110 4.49 7.62 4.78
CA GLU A 110 5.68 7.17 4.07
C GLU A 110 5.29 6.14 3.02
N LEU A 111 5.60 6.45 1.76
CA LEU A 111 5.47 5.56 0.62
C LEU A 111 6.83 4.97 0.30
N ARG A 112 6.90 3.63 0.20
CA ARG A 112 8.11 2.93 -0.21
C ARG A 112 7.91 2.30 -1.58
N ILE A 113 8.65 2.80 -2.56
CA ILE A 113 8.63 2.36 -3.95
C ILE A 113 9.76 1.37 -4.16
N THR A 114 9.44 0.18 -4.66
CA THR A 114 10.40 -0.89 -4.91
C THR A 114 10.18 -1.49 -6.28
N LEU A 115 11.26 -1.76 -7.02
CA LEU A 115 11.18 -2.49 -8.28
C LEU A 115 10.81 -3.96 -7.96
N HIS A 116 9.67 -4.41 -8.45
CA HIS A 116 9.18 -5.77 -8.23
C HIS A 116 9.47 -6.62 -9.48
N ARG A 117 10.25 -7.69 -9.32
CA ARG A 117 10.61 -8.57 -10.43
C ARG A 117 9.56 -9.68 -10.57
N HIS A 118 8.71 -9.56 -11.58
CA HIS A 118 7.88 -10.68 -12.03
C HIS A 118 8.63 -11.59 -12.99
N THR A 119 8.17 -12.84 -13.05
CA THR A 119 8.58 -13.74 -14.12
C THR A 119 7.96 -13.31 -15.45
N LEU A 120 8.57 -13.72 -16.57
CA LEU A 120 8.02 -13.45 -17.89
C LEU A 120 6.62 -14.05 -18.06
N GLU A 121 6.36 -15.21 -17.46
CA GLU A 121 5.06 -15.88 -17.53
C GLU A 121 3.95 -15.07 -16.84
N GLU A 122 4.23 -14.49 -15.67
CA GLU A 122 3.29 -13.61 -14.96
C GLU A 122 3.00 -12.34 -15.77
N LEU A 123 4.04 -11.70 -16.30
CA LEU A 123 3.85 -10.54 -17.17
C LEU A 123 3.02 -10.90 -18.40
N THR A 124 3.33 -12.02 -19.06
CA THR A 124 2.58 -12.48 -20.24
C THR A 124 1.13 -12.74 -19.90
N ARG A 125 0.82 -13.28 -18.71
CA ARG A 125 -0.57 -13.44 -18.23
C ARG A 125 -1.30 -12.11 -18.04
N ILE A 126 -0.63 -11.07 -17.55
CA ILE A 126 -1.21 -9.73 -17.46
C ILE A 126 -1.55 -9.18 -18.85
N TRP A 127 -0.63 -9.32 -19.81
CA TRP A 127 -0.83 -8.86 -21.19
C TRP A 127 -1.91 -9.67 -21.94
N ASP A 128 -1.97 -10.98 -21.71
CA ASP A 128 -3.03 -11.85 -22.25
C ASP A 128 -4.42 -11.49 -21.71
N ALA A 129 -4.52 -11.16 -20.41
CA ALA A 129 -5.75 -10.66 -19.81
C ALA A 129 -6.21 -9.32 -20.40
N LEU A 130 -5.27 -8.46 -20.83
CA LEU A 130 -5.55 -7.23 -21.58
C LEU A 130 -5.92 -7.49 -23.04
N LYS A 131 -5.74 -8.71 -23.55
CA LYS A 131 -5.89 -9.10 -24.96
C LYS A 131 -4.97 -8.30 -25.90
N GLU A 132 -3.80 -7.92 -25.40
CA GLU A 132 -2.80 -7.15 -26.13
C GLU A 132 -1.51 -7.97 -26.27
N PRO A 133 -0.73 -7.79 -27.34
CA PRO A 133 0.58 -8.42 -27.44
C PRO A 133 1.48 -7.91 -26.32
N TYR A 134 2.38 -8.79 -25.86
CA TYR A 134 3.37 -8.43 -24.86
C TYR A 134 4.19 -7.21 -25.31
N ARG A 135 4.32 -6.22 -24.44
CA ARG A 135 5.14 -5.02 -24.64
C ARG A 135 6.12 -4.84 -23.49
N LEU A 136 7.19 -4.07 -23.77
CA LEU A 136 8.17 -3.67 -22.78
C LEU A 136 7.45 -3.03 -21.58
N SER A 137 7.66 -3.60 -20.39
CA SER A 137 7.03 -3.12 -19.16
C SER A 137 7.84 -3.60 -17.95
N VAL A 138 7.72 -2.87 -16.83
CA VAL A 138 8.34 -3.22 -15.55
C VAL A 138 7.33 -3.04 -14.43
N CYS A 139 7.44 -3.85 -13.38
CA CYS A 139 6.53 -3.77 -12.25
C CYS A 139 7.17 -3.07 -11.06
N TYR A 140 6.35 -2.28 -10.38
CA TYR A 140 6.72 -1.60 -9.14
C TYR A 140 5.73 -1.97 -8.05
N GLN A 141 6.26 -2.21 -6.86
CA GLN A 141 5.48 -2.35 -5.65
C GLN A 141 5.62 -1.07 -4.83
N VAL A 142 4.50 -0.43 -4.52
CA VAL A 142 4.42 0.71 -3.62
C VAL A 142 3.79 0.24 -2.32
N LYS A 143 4.56 0.28 -1.23
CA LYS A 143 4.05 0.01 0.11
C LYS A 143 3.46 1.29 0.70
N VAL A 144 2.24 1.17 1.18
CA VAL A 144 1.41 2.20 1.81
C VAL A 144 1.07 1.70 3.22
N THR A 145 1.24 2.53 4.24
CA THR A 145 1.30 2.07 5.63
C THR A 145 0.12 2.52 6.50
N ARG A 146 -0.67 3.50 6.07
CA ARG A 146 -1.69 4.16 6.90
C ARG A 146 -3.02 4.37 6.21
N LEU A 147 -3.78 3.28 6.04
CA LEU A 147 -5.24 3.35 5.90
C LEU A 147 -5.91 3.15 7.25
N ASP A 148 -6.30 4.26 7.89
CA ASP A 148 -6.91 4.23 9.21
C ASP A 148 -8.28 3.52 9.20
N SER A 149 -8.51 2.73 10.24
CA SER A 149 -9.80 2.07 10.45
C SER A 149 -10.79 3.05 11.10
N SER A 150 -11.99 3.17 10.52
CA SER A 150 -13.10 3.92 11.13
C SER A 150 -13.82 3.12 12.23
N ARG A 151 -13.41 1.87 12.47
CA ARG A 151 -14.05 1.00 13.45
C ARG A 151 -13.71 1.49 14.85
N GLN A 152 -14.75 1.74 15.63
CA GLN A 152 -14.61 1.98 17.05
C GLN A 152 -14.66 0.63 17.77
N PRO A 153 -13.66 0.30 18.60
CA PRO A 153 -13.73 -0.93 19.34
C PRO A 153 -14.75 -0.81 20.47
N ALA A 154 -15.58 -1.84 20.61
CA ALA A 154 -16.50 -1.98 21.72
C ALA A 154 -15.74 -2.47 22.96
N ASN A 155 -14.86 -1.64 23.51
CA ASN A 155 -14.13 -1.98 24.71
C ASN A 155 -15.04 -1.79 25.92
N ALA A 156 -15.63 -2.89 26.43
CA ALA A 156 -16.24 -2.89 27.75
C ALA A 156 -15.13 -3.06 28.79
N ARG A 157 -15.05 -2.11 29.73
CA ARG A 157 -14.07 -2.16 30.82
C ARG A 157 -14.34 -3.39 31.70
N VAL A 158 -13.29 -4.14 32.05
CA VAL A 158 -13.37 -5.10 33.16
C VAL A 158 -13.56 -4.30 34.44
N VAL A 159 -14.77 -4.32 34.98
CA VAL A 159 -15.12 -3.62 36.22
C VAL A 159 -14.69 -4.44 37.44
N GLU A 160 -14.68 -5.76 37.30
CA GLU A 160 -14.36 -6.70 38.37
C GLU A 160 -13.67 -7.94 37.77
N LEU A 161 -12.60 -8.39 38.42
CA LEU A 161 -11.91 -9.65 38.12
C LEU A 161 -11.96 -10.49 39.39
N SER A 162 -12.83 -11.51 39.42
CA SER A 162 -12.83 -12.51 40.47
C SER A 162 -11.91 -13.67 40.07
N GLY A 163 -10.91 -13.95 40.91
CA GLY A 163 -10.04 -15.12 40.78
C GLY A 163 -10.37 -16.10 41.90
N ASP A 164 -10.76 -17.32 41.53
CA ASP A 164 -10.91 -18.43 42.48
C ASP A 164 -9.66 -19.31 42.39
N TYR A 165 -9.00 -19.54 43.53
CA TYR A 165 -7.84 -20.42 43.61
C TYR A 165 -8.32 -21.76 44.15
N GLY A 166 -8.31 -22.80 43.30
CA GLY A 166 -8.46 -24.18 43.77
C GLY A 166 -7.32 -24.55 44.73
N PRO A 167 -7.56 -25.43 45.72
CA PRO A 167 -6.54 -25.82 46.69
C PRO A 167 -5.34 -26.43 45.95
N VAL A 168 -4.14 -25.99 46.33
CA VAL A 168 -2.87 -26.58 45.86
C VAL A 168 -2.88 -28.06 46.29
N PRO A 169 -2.69 -29.03 45.39
CA PRO A 169 -2.59 -30.42 45.80
C PRO A 169 -1.38 -30.57 46.73
N GLU A 170 -1.64 -31.00 47.97
CA GLU A 170 -0.58 -31.30 48.95
C GLU A 170 0.35 -32.36 48.34
N SER A 171 1.62 -32.00 48.17
CA SER A 171 2.65 -32.97 47.84
C SER A 171 2.88 -33.86 49.06
N GLU A 172 2.48 -35.13 48.97
CA GLU A 172 2.79 -36.13 50.00
C GLU A 172 4.32 -36.27 50.15
N PRO A 173 4.88 -36.12 51.37
CA PRO A 173 6.28 -36.45 51.61
C PRO A 173 6.48 -37.97 51.61
N VAL A 174 7.54 -38.41 50.92
CA VAL A 174 8.01 -39.80 50.76
C VAL A 174 8.36 -40.46 52.09
#